data_AF-A0A7C5AH27-F1
#
_entry.id   AF-A0A7C5AH27-F1
#
_cell.length_a   1.000
_cell.length_b   1.000
_cell.length_c   1.000
_cell.angle_alpha   90.00
_cell.angle_beta   90.00
_cell.angle_gamma   90.00
#
_symmetry.space_group_name_H-M   'P 1'
#
loop_
_entity.id
_entity.type
_entity.pdbx_description
1 polymer ?
#
loop_
_entity_poly.entity_id
_entity_poly.type
_entity_poly.pdbx_seq_one_letter_code
_entity_poly.pdbx_strand_id
1 'polypeptide(L)'
;MSVVILAMHGRLAQAGPDEMISGMKENFSPSRPPVLVQYEVVYRLLGLRLVRVARAQATGAEGEWSSEGRKSAAFFVEASLDTLERPGEEARKHVAIHDRMVVALSNPDLETYIFVRRARQWFNPLVGQSRVVDHVKVYDMRSGELHYLFEDYVSGATNTALDGTADMARQGREVAILMKLMSQVYRSGTQEISFANSPAIYADMDGTARRFRARTSFERSPVALKGKKPRVLRVELRTEKDGGRRPGRLVIWVMSLTDVSLALGDERLCAEARVAKDWCVVPLAFDYDLAVGSLYGSLTDVRVMDELPRTR
;
A
#
# COMPACT_ATOMS: atom_id res chain seq x y z
N MET A 1 -27.00 12.16 9.74
CA MET A 1 -25.60 12.17 10.23
C MET A 1 -24.69 12.16 9.00
N SER A 2 -24.83 13.20 8.18
CA SER A 2 -24.22 13.35 6.85
C SER A 2 -23.14 14.45 6.84
N VAL A 3 -22.89 15.05 8.00
CA VAL A 3 -22.21 16.34 8.14
C VAL A 3 -20.70 16.21 8.01
N VAL A 4 -20.09 15.04 8.18
CA VAL A 4 -18.63 14.89 8.11
C VAL A 4 -18.15 14.74 6.67
N ILE A 5 -18.85 13.94 5.85
CA ILE A 5 -18.62 13.89 4.40
C ILE A 5 -19.10 15.17 3.74
N LEU A 6 -20.18 15.80 4.22
CA LEU A 6 -20.61 17.12 3.73
C LEU A 6 -19.72 18.28 4.20
N ALA A 7 -19.06 18.22 5.36
CA ALA A 7 -18.11 19.23 5.82
C ALA A 7 -16.74 19.03 5.17
N MET A 8 -16.34 17.78 4.91
CA MET A 8 -15.24 17.46 4.01
C MET A 8 -15.61 17.88 2.58
N HIS A 9 -16.80 17.63 2.04
CA HIS A 9 -17.21 18.18 0.73
C HIS A 9 -17.27 19.72 0.74
N GLY A 10 -17.68 20.36 1.84
CA GLY A 10 -17.81 21.81 1.90
C GLY A 10 -16.48 22.57 1.90
N ARG A 11 -15.43 21.99 2.50
CA ARG A 11 -14.06 22.57 2.52
C ARG A 11 -13.06 21.89 1.58
N LEU A 12 -13.26 20.62 1.22
CA LEU A 12 -12.38 19.82 0.36
C LEU A 12 -12.91 19.64 -1.07
N ALA A 13 -14.18 19.91 -1.40
CA ALA A 13 -14.61 19.97 -2.81
C ALA A 13 -14.05 21.20 -3.55
N GLN A 14 -13.40 22.12 -2.83
CA GLN A 14 -12.59 23.20 -3.40
C GLN A 14 -11.08 22.92 -3.29
N ALA A 15 -10.69 21.88 -2.54
CA ALA A 15 -9.31 21.57 -2.27
C ALA A 15 -8.78 20.56 -3.29
N GLY A 16 -7.57 20.77 -3.80
CA GLY A 16 -6.96 19.83 -4.73
C GLY A 16 -6.76 18.44 -4.08
N PRO A 17 -6.61 17.36 -4.86
CA PRO A 17 -6.40 16.01 -4.32
C PRO A 17 -5.18 15.89 -3.40
N ASP A 18 -4.15 16.71 -3.62
CA ASP A 18 -2.96 16.78 -2.76
C ASP A 18 -3.23 17.48 -1.42
N GLU A 19 -4.19 18.40 -1.37
CA GLU A 19 -4.65 19.04 -0.14
C GLU A 19 -5.47 18.08 0.73
N MET A 20 -6.21 17.15 0.11
CA MET A 20 -6.92 16.09 0.85
C MET A 20 -5.95 15.14 1.56
N ILE A 21 -4.89 14.69 0.86
CA ILE A 21 -3.82 13.90 1.46
C ILE A 21 -3.07 14.69 2.55
N SER A 22 -2.83 15.98 2.32
CA SER A 22 -2.16 16.85 3.28
C SER A 22 -3.01 17.04 4.55
N GLY A 23 -4.30 17.32 4.41
CA GLY A 23 -5.22 17.45 5.54
C GLY A 23 -5.36 16.15 6.34
N MET A 24 -5.21 14.98 5.70
CA MET A 24 -5.12 13.72 6.43
C MET A 24 -3.85 13.63 7.30
N LYS A 25 -2.70 14.10 6.80
CA LYS A 25 -1.46 14.12 7.58
C LYS A 25 -1.57 15.06 8.78
N GLU A 26 -2.25 16.19 8.64
CA GLU A 26 -2.48 17.13 9.75
C GLU A 26 -3.29 16.51 10.89
N ASN A 27 -4.14 15.52 10.59
CA ASN A 27 -4.89 14.77 11.60
C ASN A 27 -4.03 13.72 12.33
N PHE A 28 -2.78 13.47 11.91
CA PHE A 28 -1.92 12.47 12.51
C PHE A 28 -0.72 13.12 13.21
N SER A 29 -0.54 12.80 14.48
CA SER A 29 0.63 13.19 15.26
C SER A 29 1.49 11.96 15.55
N PRO A 30 2.67 11.80 14.91
CA PRO A 30 3.54 10.67 15.18
C PRO A 30 4.01 10.72 16.64
N SER A 31 3.85 9.62 17.36
CA SER A 31 4.44 9.45 18.71
C SER A 31 5.86 8.90 18.63
N ARG A 32 6.25 8.38 17.45
CA ARG A 32 7.55 7.76 17.19
C ARG A 32 8.09 8.16 15.82
N PRO A 33 9.41 8.10 15.63
CA PRO A 33 10.04 8.31 14.33
C PRO A 33 9.45 7.40 13.24
N PRO A 34 9.05 7.95 12.08
CA PRO A 34 8.56 7.14 10.96
C PRO A 34 9.64 6.22 10.41
N VAL A 35 9.24 5.06 9.88
CA VAL A 35 10.12 4.15 9.14
C VAL A 35 9.81 4.23 7.67
N LEU A 36 10.81 4.58 6.86
CA LEU A 36 10.76 4.59 5.41
C LEU A 36 11.28 3.27 4.85
N VAL A 37 10.56 2.75 3.86
CA VAL A 37 10.94 1.58 3.07
C VAL A 37 10.89 1.98 1.59
N GLN A 38 11.93 1.70 0.82
CA GLN A 38 12.02 2.08 -0.58
C GLN A 38 12.34 0.89 -1.47
N TYR A 39 11.79 0.93 -2.68
CA TYR A 39 11.89 -0.13 -3.66
C TYR A 39 12.25 0.43 -5.02
N GLU A 40 13.06 -0.32 -5.75
CA GLU A 40 13.17 -0.21 -7.20
C GLU A 40 12.15 -1.15 -7.83
N VAL A 41 11.34 -0.63 -8.76
CA VAL A 41 10.33 -1.39 -9.50
C VAL A 41 10.79 -1.55 -10.94
N VAL A 42 10.84 -2.79 -11.41
CA VAL A 42 11.25 -3.14 -12.77
C VAL A 42 10.20 -4.01 -13.45
N TYR A 43 10.04 -3.85 -14.75
CA TYR A 43 9.27 -4.76 -15.58
C TYR A 43 10.12 -5.96 -15.97
N ARG A 44 9.55 -7.16 -15.78
CA ARG A 44 10.15 -8.43 -16.17
C ARG A 44 9.33 -9.11 -17.26
N LEU A 45 10.03 -9.75 -18.18
CA LEU A 45 9.42 -10.63 -19.18
C LEU A 45 10.31 -11.87 -19.31
N LEU A 46 9.70 -13.07 -19.24
CA LEU A 46 10.42 -14.35 -19.32
C LEU A 46 11.59 -14.45 -18.30
N GLY A 47 11.41 -13.89 -17.10
CA GLY A 47 12.43 -13.88 -16.05
C GLY A 47 13.56 -12.85 -16.22
N LEU A 48 13.61 -12.15 -17.36
CA LEU A 48 14.59 -11.12 -17.64
C LEU A 48 14.09 -9.76 -17.12
N ARG A 49 14.98 -9.00 -16.46
CA ARG A 49 14.73 -7.60 -16.11
C ARG A 49 14.94 -6.75 -17.35
N LEU A 50 13.86 -6.14 -17.86
CA LEU A 50 13.92 -5.40 -19.11
C LEU A 50 14.08 -3.91 -18.88
N VAL A 51 13.22 -3.33 -18.03
CA VAL A 51 13.11 -1.88 -17.90
C VAL A 51 12.87 -1.53 -16.44
N ARG A 52 13.62 -0.55 -15.92
CA ARG A 52 13.29 0.12 -14.66
C ARG A 52 12.06 1.00 -14.90
N VAL A 53 11.01 0.76 -14.11
CA VAL A 53 9.72 1.41 -14.26
C VAL A 53 9.60 2.58 -13.31
N ALA A 54 9.90 2.37 -12.03
CA ALA A 54 9.61 3.36 -11.00
C ALA A 54 10.45 3.16 -9.74
N ARG A 55 10.38 4.14 -8.85
CA ARG A 55 10.70 3.99 -7.43
C ARG A 55 9.38 3.93 -6.67
N ALA A 56 9.22 2.92 -5.83
CA ALA A 56 8.15 2.89 -4.85
C ALA A 56 8.72 3.22 -3.48
N GLN A 57 7.92 3.87 -2.64
CA GLN A 57 8.27 4.11 -1.24
C GLN A 57 7.04 3.95 -0.37
N ALA A 58 7.26 3.52 0.87
CA ALA A 58 6.24 3.46 1.89
C ALA A 58 6.84 3.96 3.21
N THR A 59 6.13 4.86 3.88
CA THR A 59 6.46 5.35 5.21
C THR A 59 5.39 4.91 6.17
N GLY A 60 5.78 4.25 7.27
CA GLY A 60 4.90 3.85 8.35
C GLY A 60 5.25 4.55 9.66
N ALA A 61 4.25 4.98 10.44
CA ALA A 61 4.46 5.61 11.74
C ALA A 61 3.37 5.21 12.74
N GLU A 62 3.77 5.02 14.00
CA GLU A 62 2.86 4.92 15.14
C GLU A 62 2.59 6.33 15.71
N GLY A 63 1.34 6.59 16.13
CA GLY A 63 0.97 7.91 16.63
C GLY A 63 -0.47 8.01 17.09
N GLU A 64 -0.95 9.25 17.19
CA GLU A 64 -2.33 9.59 17.50
C GLU A 64 -3.01 10.15 16.25
N TRP A 65 -4.21 9.64 15.95
CA TRP A 65 -5.11 10.23 14.99
C TRP A 65 -6.14 11.10 15.69
N SER A 66 -6.29 12.35 15.25
CA SER A 66 -7.25 13.34 15.72
C SER A 66 -8.37 13.49 14.70
N SER A 67 -9.60 13.16 15.08
CA SER A 67 -10.79 13.38 14.25
C SER A 67 -11.91 13.88 15.13
N GLU A 68 -12.56 14.98 14.74
CA GLU A 68 -13.73 15.53 15.44
C GLU A 68 -13.51 15.76 16.95
N GLY A 69 -12.30 16.20 17.31
CA GLY A 69 -11.92 16.45 18.71
C GLY A 69 -11.63 15.20 19.54
N ARG A 70 -11.70 14.00 18.95
CA ARG A 70 -11.28 12.75 19.59
C ARG A 70 -9.91 12.32 19.09
N LYS A 71 -9.06 11.89 20.02
CA LYS A 71 -7.76 11.29 19.74
C LYS A 71 -7.83 9.79 19.93
N SER A 72 -7.30 9.03 18.97
CA SER A 72 -7.23 7.57 19.02
C SER A 72 -5.83 7.10 18.61
N ALA A 73 -5.34 6.03 19.24
CA ALA A 73 -4.08 5.42 18.84
C ALA A 73 -4.18 4.86 17.41
N ALA A 74 -3.22 5.21 16.56
CA ALA A 74 -3.26 4.89 15.15
C ALA A 74 -1.90 4.47 14.60
N PHE A 75 -1.95 3.72 13.50
CA PHE A 75 -0.83 3.47 12.62
C PHE A 75 -1.10 4.12 11.27
N PHE A 76 -0.20 5.00 10.85
CA PHE A 76 -0.32 5.73 9.60
C PHE A 76 0.66 5.16 8.58
N VAL A 77 0.18 4.90 7.36
CA VAL A 77 1.01 4.48 6.24
C VAL A 77 0.75 5.37 5.05
N GLU A 78 1.82 5.89 4.45
CA GLU A 78 1.80 6.56 3.17
C GLU A 78 2.68 5.79 2.20
N ALA A 79 2.15 5.43 1.04
CA ALA A 79 2.90 4.82 -0.05
C ALA A 79 2.82 5.68 -1.31
N SER A 80 3.92 5.78 -2.05
CA SER A 80 3.93 6.40 -3.38
C SER A 80 4.66 5.53 -4.39
N LEU A 81 4.25 5.66 -5.65
CA LEU A 81 4.89 5.07 -6.80
C LEU A 81 5.15 6.19 -7.82
N ASP A 82 6.42 6.46 -8.05
CA ASP A 82 6.87 7.56 -8.90
C ASP A 82 7.76 7.02 -10.02
N THR A 83 7.38 7.24 -11.28
CA THR A 83 8.19 6.85 -12.46
C THR A 83 9.18 7.92 -12.86
N LEU A 84 8.99 9.19 -12.46
CA LEU A 84 9.92 10.28 -12.77
C LEU A 84 10.98 10.41 -11.68
N GLU A 85 12.25 10.57 -12.06
CA GLU A 85 13.34 10.83 -11.12
C GLU A 85 13.31 12.26 -10.56
N ARG A 86 12.67 13.21 -11.27
CA ARG A 86 12.53 14.63 -10.88
C ARG A 86 11.17 15.22 -11.29
N PRO A 87 10.48 15.95 -10.40
CA PRO A 87 9.31 16.75 -10.75
C PRO A 87 9.72 17.89 -11.70
N GLY A 88 9.08 17.99 -12.87
CA GLY A 88 9.28 19.12 -13.80
C GLY A 88 10.23 18.87 -14.98
N GLU A 89 10.91 17.72 -15.05
CA GLU A 89 11.55 17.29 -16.31
C GLU A 89 10.48 16.70 -17.25
N GLU A 90 10.54 17.09 -18.54
CA GLU A 90 9.48 16.94 -19.54
C GLU A 90 8.77 15.57 -19.52
N ALA A 91 7.58 15.57 -18.91
CA ALA A 91 6.57 14.51 -18.96
C ALA A 91 5.95 14.36 -20.37
N ARG A 92 6.77 14.19 -21.40
CA ARG A 92 6.32 14.10 -22.80
C ARG A 92 6.77 12.87 -23.56
N LYS A 93 7.47 11.91 -22.94
CA LYS A 93 7.92 10.70 -23.64
C LYS A 93 7.47 9.43 -22.92
N HIS A 94 6.24 9.04 -23.22
CA HIS A 94 5.67 7.69 -23.10
C HIS A 94 4.88 7.29 -21.85
N VAL A 95 5.41 7.25 -20.62
CA VAL A 95 4.59 6.85 -19.45
C VAL A 95 5.05 7.60 -18.20
N ALA A 96 4.10 8.19 -17.45
CA ALA A 96 4.35 8.79 -16.14
C ALA A 96 3.31 8.29 -15.12
N ILE A 97 3.73 7.86 -13.93
CA ILE A 97 2.86 7.43 -12.82
C ILE A 97 3.36 8.13 -11.55
N HIS A 98 2.42 8.75 -10.84
CA HIS A 98 2.59 9.47 -9.58
C HIS A 98 1.47 9.08 -8.62
N ASP A 99 1.28 7.77 -8.44
CA ASP A 99 0.24 7.23 -7.58
C ASP A 99 0.65 7.42 -6.12
N ARG A 100 -0.32 7.78 -5.27
CA ARG A 100 -0.15 7.88 -3.82
C ARG A 100 -1.28 7.14 -3.12
N MET A 101 -0.97 6.52 -1.99
CA MET A 101 -1.93 5.85 -1.13
C MET A 101 -1.63 6.26 0.31
N VAL A 102 -2.67 6.58 1.05
CA VAL A 102 -2.58 6.92 2.47
C VAL A 102 -3.62 6.13 3.23
N VAL A 103 -3.22 5.56 4.36
CA VAL A 103 -4.12 4.82 5.23
C VAL A 103 -3.84 5.15 6.69
N ALA A 104 -4.90 5.38 7.45
CA ALA A 104 -4.87 5.43 8.91
C ALA A 104 -5.60 4.20 9.46
N LEU A 105 -4.91 3.44 10.30
CA LEU A 105 -5.39 2.21 10.91
C LEU A 105 -5.48 2.38 12.43
N SER A 106 -6.42 1.70 13.08
CA SER A 106 -6.44 1.59 14.53
C SER A 106 -5.21 0.84 15.04
N ASN A 107 -4.73 1.18 16.23
CA ASN A 107 -3.65 0.46 16.89
C ASN A 107 -4.17 -0.05 18.25
N PRO A 108 -4.15 -1.37 18.52
CA PRO A 108 -3.43 -2.45 17.80
C PRO A 108 -4.26 -3.26 16.80
N ASP A 109 -5.53 -2.91 16.60
CA ASP A 109 -6.46 -3.79 15.87
C ASP A 109 -6.26 -3.78 14.35
N LEU A 110 -5.61 -2.73 13.82
CA LEU A 110 -5.36 -2.49 12.39
C LEU A 110 -6.64 -2.32 11.57
N GLU A 111 -7.75 -1.97 12.20
CA GLU A 111 -8.99 -1.62 11.51
C GLU A 111 -8.78 -0.32 10.76
N THR A 112 -9.18 -0.28 9.50
CA THR A 112 -9.00 0.93 8.69
C THR A 112 -9.98 2.02 9.12
N TYR A 113 -9.46 3.17 9.55
CA TYR A 113 -10.29 4.37 9.76
C TYR A 113 -10.60 5.05 8.44
N ILE A 114 -9.55 5.29 7.65
CA ILE A 114 -9.66 5.96 6.37
C ILE A 114 -8.54 5.48 5.44
N PHE A 115 -8.89 5.27 4.18
CA PHE A 115 -7.97 4.92 3.11
C PHE A 115 -8.22 5.84 1.92
N VAL A 116 -7.17 6.46 1.42
CA VAL A 116 -7.21 7.34 0.25
C VAL A 116 -6.22 6.85 -0.79
N ARG A 117 -6.68 6.73 -2.03
CA ARG A 117 -5.86 6.42 -3.19
C ARG A 117 -5.97 7.55 -4.19
N ARG A 118 -4.83 8.15 -4.50
CA ARG A 118 -4.66 9.11 -5.58
C ARG A 118 -3.99 8.42 -6.76
N ALA A 119 -4.66 8.38 -7.90
CA ALA A 119 -4.08 7.88 -9.14
C ALA A 119 -3.82 9.05 -10.08
N ARG A 120 -2.55 9.24 -10.46
CA ARG A 120 -2.13 10.33 -11.36
C ARG A 120 -1.15 9.76 -12.39
N GLN A 121 -1.65 9.49 -13.58
CA GLN A 121 -0.96 8.69 -14.59
C GLN A 121 -1.16 9.26 -15.99
N TRP A 122 -0.12 9.17 -16.81
CA TRP A 122 -0.13 9.51 -18.22
C TRP A 122 0.45 8.34 -18.99
N PHE A 123 -0.29 7.82 -19.95
CA PHE A 123 0.15 6.77 -20.85
C PHE A 123 0.08 7.31 -22.28
N ASN A 124 1.23 7.40 -22.92
CA ASN A 124 1.44 7.76 -24.31
C ASN A 124 2.34 6.71 -25.00
N PRO A 125 1.94 5.43 -25.03
CA PRO A 125 2.81 4.36 -25.48
C PRO A 125 3.19 4.48 -26.97
N LEU A 126 2.35 5.12 -27.81
CA LEU A 126 2.57 5.35 -29.26
C LEU A 126 1.78 6.59 -29.74
N VAL A 127 2.16 7.14 -30.91
CA VAL A 127 1.51 8.29 -31.57
C VAL A 127 -0.01 8.09 -31.66
N GLY A 128 -0.77 8.97 -31.00
CA GLY A 128 -2.23 9.09 -31.17
C GLY A 128 -3.11 8.50 -30.07
N GLN A 129 -2.57 7.71 -29.13
CA GLN A 129 -3.34 7.20 -27.99
C GLN A 129 -2.73 7.68 -26.66
N SER A 130 -3.15 8.87 -26.23
CA SER A 130 -2.87 9.38 -24.90
C SER A 130 -4.03 9.00 -23.97
N ARG A 131 -3.72 8.30 -22.88
CA ARG A 131 -4.64 8.08 -21.76
C ARG A 131 -4.11 8.84 -20.56
N VAL A 132 -4.91 9.77 -20.06
CA VAL A 132 -4.67 10.42 -18.78
C VAL A 132 -5.61 9.79 -17.75
N VAL A 133 -5.06 9.44 -16.59
CA VAL A 133 -5.82 8.98 -15.44
C VAL A 133 -5.51 9.93 -14.31
N ASP A 134 -6.52 10.65 -13.85
CA ASP A 134 -6.38 11.62 -12.78
C ASP A 134 -7.64 11.51 -11.90
N HIS A 135 -7.57 10.72 -10.83
CA HIS A 135 -8.69 10.56 -9.90
C HIS A 135 -8.23 10.35 -8.45
N VAL A 136 -9.16 10.52 -7.51
CA VAL A 136 -9.02 10.13 -6.11
C VAL A 136 -10.15 9.17 -5.72
N LYS A 137 -9.82 8.18 -4.90
CA LYS A 137 -10.76 7.30 -4.21
C LYS A 137 -10.57 7.46 -2.71
N VAL A 138 -11.66 7.66 -1.97
CA VAL A 138 -11.68 7.76 -0.52
C VAL A 138 -12.61 6.69 0.03
N TYR A 139 -12.12 5.96 1.02
CA TYR A 139 -12.84 4.95 1.78
C TYR A 139 -12.78 5.38 3.24
N ASP A 140 -13.87 5.95 3.75
CA ASP A 140 -13.99 6.39 5.14
C ASP A 140 -14.86 5.41 5.91
N MET A 141 -14.30 4.85 6.97
CA MET A 141 -14.93 3.82 7.82
C MET A 141 -15.07 4.29 9.28
N ARG A 142 -14.82 5.58 9.56
CA ARG A 142 -14.80 6.12 10.94
C ARG A 142 -16.14 6.00 11.67
N SER A 143 -17.26 6.05 10.93
CA SER A 143 -18.61 5.96 11.48
C SER A 143 -19.04 4.52 11.82
N GLY A 144 -18.25 3.52 11.43
CA GLY A 144 -18.63 2.10 11.45
C GLY A 144 -19.34 1.63 10.16
N GLU A 145 -19.72 2.55 9.28
CA GLU A 145 -20.20 2.29 7.92
C GLU A 145 -19.14 2.71 6.90
N LEU A 146 -19.11 2.04 5.74
CA LEU A 146 -18.23 2.46 4.64
C LEU A 146 -18.88 3.60 3.87
N HIS A 147 -18.20 4.75 3.88
CA HIS A 147 -18.51 5.87 3.03
C HIS A 147 -17.46 6.00 1.92
N TYR A 148 -17.95 6.03 0.68
CA TYR A 148 -17.11 6.07 -0.51
C TYR A 148 -17.22 7.40 -1.24
N LEU A 149 -16.10 7.87 -1.75
CA LEU A 149 -16.02 8.99 -2.68
C LEU A 149 -15.03 8.64 -3.79
N PHE A 150 -15.44 8.86 -5.02
CA PHE A 150 -14.60 8.86 -6.21
C PHE A 150 -14.77 10.21 -6.90
N GLU A 151 -13.65 10.85 -7.21
CA GLU A 151 -13.62 12.05 -8.05
C GLU A 151 -12.61 11.86 -9.17
N ASP A 152 -13.07 12.02 -10.41
CA ASP A 152 -12.25 12.00 -11.61
C ASP A 152 -12.02 13.42 -12.09
N TYR A 153 -10.77 13.89 -12.00
CA TYR A 153 -10.37 15.24 -12.39
C TYR A 153 -10.15 15.39 -13.91
N VAL A 154 -10.17 14.30 -14.69
CA VAL A 154 -10.13 14.36 -16.15
C VAL A 154 -11.52 14.65 -16.71
N SER A 155 -12.53 13.94 -16.21
CA SER A 155 -13.92 14.04 -16.67
C SER A 155 -14.78 14.99 -15.83
N GLY A 156 -14.34 15.34 -14.61
CA GLY A 156 -15.13 16.06 -13.61
C GLY A 156 -16.21 15.20 -12.94
N ALA A 157 -16.21 13.88 -13.16
CA ALA A 157 -17.22 12.98 -12.61
C ALA A 157 -16.98 12.72 -11.12
N THR A 158 -18.06 12.73 -10.34
CA THR A 158 -18.06 12.33 -8.94
C THR A 158 -19.00 11.14 -8.74
N ASN A 159 -18.57 10.16 -7.96
CA ASN A 159 -19.40 9.03 -7.58
C ASN A 159 -19.24 8.72 -6.09
N THR A 160 -20.36 8.57 -5.39
CA THR A 160 -20.41 8.19 -3.97
C THR A 160 -21.00 6.80 -3.75
N ALA A 161 -21.46 6.14 -4.82
CA ALA A 161 -21.94 4.77 -4.79
C ALA A 161 -20.82 3.80 -5.20
N LEU A 162 -20.62 2.78 -4.37
CA LEU A 162 -19.71 1.67 -4.65
C LEU A 162 -20.49 0.36 -4.53
N ASP A 163 -20.53 -0.43 -5.60
CA ASP A 163 -21.14 -1.76 -5.55
C ASP A 163 -20.33 -2.67 -4.60
N GLY A 164 -21.02 -3.41 -3.73
CA GLY A 164 -20.38 -4.33 -2.77
C GLY A 164 -19.79 -3.64 -1.54
N THR A 165 -20.36 -2.51 -1.07
CA THR A 165 -19.92 -1.81 0.15
C THR A 165 -19.75 -2.72 1.37
N ALA A 166 -20.59 -3.73 1.54
CA ALA A 166 -20.49 -4.69 2.64
C ALA A 166 -19.21 -5.55 2.56
N ASP A 167 -18.83 -5.98 1.34
CA ASP A 167 -17.59 -6.74 1.11
C ASP A 167 -16.34 -5.84 1.23
N MET A 168 -16.46 -4.56 0.89
CA MET A 168 -15.39 -3.56 1.06
C MET A 168 -15.21 -3.11 2.51
N ALA A 169 -16.27 -3.02 3.31
CA ALA A 169 -16.16 -2.84 4.75
C ALA A 169 -15.45 -4.04 5.42
N ARG A 170 -15.56 -5.24 4.83
CA ARG A 170 -14.77 -6.41 5.26
C ARG A 170 -13.30 -6.31 4.86
N GLN A 171 -12.96 -5.70 3.71
CA GLN A 171 -11.57 -5.51 3.28
C GLN A 171 -10.71 -4.81 4.35
N GLY A 172 -11.23 -3.78 5.03
CA GLY A 172 -10.50 -3.08 6.09
C GLY A 172 -10.06 -4.01 7.23
N ARG A 173 -10.92 -4.96 7.63
CA ARG A 173 -10.58 -6.01 8.61
C ARG A 173 -9.66 -7.08 8.02
N GLU A 174 -9.76 -7.36 6.74
CA GLU A 174 -9.01 -8.44 6.09
C GLU A 174 -7.53 -8.08 5.83
N VAL A 175 -7.22 -6.80 5.62
CA VAL A 175 -5.82 -6.32 5.58
C VAL A 175 -5.14 -6.51 6.94
N ALA A 176 -5.84 -6.18 8.04
CA ALA A 176 -5.38 -6.45 9.40
C ALA A 176 -5.12 -7.95 9.63
N ILE A 177 -6.06 -8.79 9.21
CA ILE A 177 -5.95 -10.25 9.29
C ILE A 177 -4.71 -10.72 8.53
N LEU A 178 -4.51 -10.27 7.28
CA LEU A 178 -3.35 -10.66 6.48
C LEU A 178 -2.04 -10.25 7.14
N MET A 179 -1.91 -9.02 7.62
CA MET A 179 -0.69 -8.54 8.29
C MET A 179 -0.35 -9.33 9.56
N LYS A 180 -1.35 -9.53 10.42
CA LYS A 180 -1.21 -10.33 11.65
C LYS A 180 -0.87 -11.79 11.34
N LEU A 181 -1.52 -12.36 10.34
CA LEU A 181 -1.28 -13.74 9.89
C LEU A 181 0.14 -13.93 9.33
N MET A 182 0.62 -13.00 8.49
CA MET A 182 1.99 -13.04 7.98
C MET A 182 3.01 -12.99 9.11
N SER A 183 2.82 -12.10 10.08
CA SER A 183 3.69 -12.03 11.26
C SER A 183 3.65 -13.29 12.12
N GLN A 184 2.46 -13.84 12.38
CA GLN A 184 2.30 -15.06 13.16
C GLN A 184 3.00 -16.24 12.50
N VAL A 185 2.78 -16.42 11.19
CA VAL A 185 3.44 -17.46 10.40
C VAL A 185 4.96 -17.28 10.44
N TYR A 186 5.44 -16.06 10.15
CA TYR A 186 6.86 -15.74 10.13
C TYR A 186 7.53 -16.11 11.47
N ARG A 187 6.93 -15.73 12.60
CA ARG A 187 7.45 -16.03 13.95
C ARG A 187 7.38 -17.50 14.32
N SER A 188 6.34 -18.22 13.88
CA SER A 188 6.21 -19.66 14.16
C SER A 188 7.32 -20.50 13.50
N GLY A 189 7.90 -20.00 12.40
CA GLY A 189 9.00 -20.64 11.66
C GLY A 189 8.67 -21.97 10.97
N THR A 190 7.47 -22.51 11.20
CA THR A 190 7.07 -23.88 10.85
C THR A 190 5.63 -24.01 10.33
N GLN A 191 4.71 -23.13 10.73
CA GLN A 191 3.31 -23.22 10.31
C GLN A 191 3.12 -22.54 8.95
N GLU A 192 2.93 -23.33 7.89
CA GLU A 192 2.63 -22.82 6.55
C GLU A 192 1.11 -22.80 6.29
N ILE A 193 0.68 -21.87 5.43
CA ILE A 193 -0.70 -21.73 4.99
C ILE A 193 -0.76 -22.21 3.55
N SER A 194 -1.71 -23.08 3.26
CA SER A 194 -2.05 -23.50 1.90
C SER A 194 -3.25 -22.71 1.38
N PHE A 195 -3.48 -22.75 0.07
CA PHE A 195 -4.69 -22.15 -0.49
C PHE A 195 -5.99 -22.76 0.07
N ALA A 196 -5.96 -24.04 0.49
CA ALA A 196 -7.14 -24.75 0.98
C ALA A 196 -7.58 -24.29 2.38
N ASN A 197 -6.64 -23.85 3.22
CA ASN A 197 -6.91 -23.39 4.59
C ASN A 197 -6.67 -21.87 4.77
N SER A 198 -6.48 -21.14 3.67
CA SER A 198 -6.30 -19.70 3.72
C SER A 198 -7.59 -18.97 4.08
N PRO A 199 -7.54 -17.95 4.95
CA PRO A 199 -8.64 -17.00 5.06
C PRO A 199 -8.89 -16.33 3.70
N ALA A 200 -10.13 -15.89 3.49
CA ALA A 200 -10.48 -15.09 2.33
C ALA A 200 -10.06 -13.64 2.58
N ILE A 201 -9.41 -13.04 1.60
CA ILE A 201 -9.00 -11.63 1.64
C ILE A 201 -9.65 -10.96 0.43
N TYR A 202 -10.42 -9.92 0.63
CA TYR A 202 -11.07 -9.17 -0.43
C TYR A 202 -10.29 -7.88 -0.68
N ALA A 203 -10.11 -7.50 -1.95
CA ALA A 203 -9.53 -6.22 -2.32
C ALA A 203 -10.20 -5.62 -3.55
N ASP A 204 -10.34 -4.29 -3.58
CA ASP A 204 -10.72 -3.54 -4.80
C ASP A 204 -9.67 -3.75 -5.89
N MET A 205 -10.08 -4.44 -6.95
CA MET A 205 -9.35 -4.49 -8.22
C MET A 205 -10.25 -4.03 -9.35
N ASP A 206 -9.82 -2.98 -10.05
CA ASP A 206 -10.53 -2.39 -11.18
C ASP A 206 -11.97 -1.94 -10.86
N GLY A 207 -12.22 -1.45 -9.63
CA GLY A 207 -13.55 -1.02 -9.20
C GLY A 207 -14.46 -2.16 -8.76
N THR A 208 -13.92 -3.36 -8.56
CA THR A 208 -14.67 -4.55 -8.15
C THR A 208 -14.00 -5.23 -6.96
N ALA A 209 -14.79 -5.61 -5.96
CA ALA A 209 -14.32 -6.42 -4.85
C ALA A 209 -13.94 -7.83 -5.35
N ARG A 210 -12.66 -8.20 -5.23
CA ARG A 210 -12.20 -9.54 -5.62
C ARG A 210 -11.65 -10.31 -4.44
N ARG A 211 -11.96 -11.61 -4.41
CA ARG A 211 -11.52 -12.52 -3.36
C ARG A 211 -10.18 -13.17 -3.71
N PHE A 212 -9.28 -13.19 -2.73
CA PHE A 212 -7.95 -13.75 -2.77
C PHE A 212 -7.78 -14.85 -1.74
N ARG A 213 -6.90 -15.80 -2.07
CA ARG A 213 -6.34 -16.79 -1.16
C ARG A 213 -4.84 -16.61 -1.07
N ALA A 214 -4.30 -16.85 0.12
CA ALA A 214 -2.89 -16.82 0.43
C ALA A 214 -2.32 -18.24 0.48
N ARG A 215 -1.06 -18.37 0.10
CA ARG A 215 -0.20 -19.50 0.44
C ARG A 215 1.09 -18.95 1.01
N THR A 216 1.60 -19.54 2.06
CA THR A 216 2.87 -19.15 2.64
C THR A 216 3.89 -20.30 2.55
N SER A 217 5.16 -19.95 2.40
CA SER A 217 6.26 -20.91 2.44
C SER A 217 7.56 -20.20 2.85
N PHE A 218 8.49 -20.89 3.49
CA PHE A 218 9.80 -20.30 3.77
C PHE A 218 10.82 -20.59 2.67
N GLU A 219 11.55 -19.56 2.24
CA GLU A 219 12.64 -19.72 1.27
C GLU A 219 13.74 -18.67 1.45
N ARG A 220 14.74 -18.67 0.57
CA ARG A 220 15.79 -17.63 0.57
C ARG A 220 15.27 -16.38 -0.14
N SER A 221 15.55 -15.22 0.45
CA SER A 221 15.19 -13.93 -0.14
C SER A 221 15.77 -13.78 -1.54
N PRO A 222 15.00 -13.26 -2.52
CA PRO A 222 15.53 -12.91 -3.82
C PRO A 222 16.47 -11.69 -3.73
N VAL A 223 16.37 -10.89 -2.67
CA VAL A 223 17.19 -9.71 -2.38
C VAL A 223 18.21 -10.02 -1.28
N ALA A 224 19.46 -9.58 -1.47
CA ALA A 224 20.50 -9.70 -0.45
C ALA A 224 20.49 -8.47 0.46
N LEU A 225 20.53 -8.69 1.78
CA LEU A 225 20.78 -7.66 2.78
C LEU A 225 22.25 -7.76 3.20
N LYS A 226 23.02 -6.68 3.03
CA LYS A 226 24.48 -6.65 3.27
C LYS A 226 25.21 -7.88 2.68
N GLY A 227 24.87 -8.24 1.44
CA GLY A 227 25.49 -9.35 0.70
C GLY A 227 25.00 -10.75 1.06
N LYS A 228 24.07 -10.92 2.01
CA LYS A 228 23.50 -12.22 2.41
C LYS A 228 22.03 -12.32 2.03
N LYS A 229 21.59 -13.49 1.56
CA LYS A 229 20.17 -13.79 1.31
C LYS A 229 19.53 -14.43 2.54
N PRO A 230 18.79 -13.68 3.38
CA PRO A 230 18.16 -14.24 4.57
C PRO A 230 17.09 -15.27 4.21
N ARG A 231 16.72 -16.12 5.17
CA ARG A 231 15.49 -16.93 5.08
C ARG A 231 14.31 -15.98 5.34
N VAL A 232 13.31 -16.03 4.48
CA VAL A 232 12.14 -15.12 4.50
C VAL A 232 10.86 -15.92 4.36
N LEU A 233 9.75 -15.29 4.75
CA LEU A 233 8.44 -15.83 4.44
C LEU A 233 8.02 -15.34 3.05
N ARG A 234 7.79 -16.28 2.14
CA ARG A 234 7.14 -16.02 0.87
C ARG A 234 5.63 -16.14 1.05
N VAL A 235 4.91 -15.11 0.66
CA VAL A 235 3.45 -15.04 0.68
C VAL A 235 2.98 -14.90 -0.75
N GLU A 236 2.16 -15.84 -1.20
CA GLU A 236 1.58 -15.85 -2.53
C GLU A 236 0.08 -15.66 -2.44
N LEU A 237 -0.40 -14.55 -2.98
CA LEU A 237 -1.80 -14.22 -3.11
C LEU A 237 -2.27 -14.55 -4.53
N ARG A 238 -3.39 -15.24 -4.65
CA ARG A 238 -4.06 -15.53 -5.92
C ARG A 238 -5.52 -15.15 -5.85
N THR A 239 -6.03 -14.50 -6.88
CA THR A 239 -7.48 -14.31 -7.03
C THR A 239 -8.16 -15.65 -7.28
N GLU A 240 -9.34 -15.86 -6.71
CA GLU A 240 -10.20 -16.96 -7.14
C GLU A 240 -10.60 -16.76 -8.62
N LYS A 241 -10.82 -17.86 -9.35
CA LYS A 241 -11.24 -17.78 -10.76
C LYS A 241 -12.65 -17.20 -10.82
N ASP A 242 -12.81 -16.12 -11.58
CA ASP A 242 -14.10 -15.50 -11.83
C ASP A 242 -14.31 -15.28 -13.34
N GLY A 243 -15.40 -15.85 -13.87
CA GLY A 243 -15.99 -15.50 -15.17
C GLY A 243 -15.08 -15.42 -16.40
N GLY A 244 -13.95 -16.14 -16.45
CA GLY A 244 -13.05 -16.15 -17.62
C GLY A 244 -11.90 -15.12 -17.60
N ARG A 245 -11.73 -14.33 -16.52
CA ARG A 245 -10.55 -13.46 -16.36
C ARG A 245 -9.35 -14.25 -15.84
N ARG A 246 -8.15 -13.93 -16.34
CA ARG A 246 -6.91 -14.57 -15.87
C ARG A 246 -6.71 -14.27 -14.37
N PRO A 247 -6.44 -15.28 -13.52
CA PRO A 247 -6.24 -15.03 -12.11
C PRO A 247 -4.99 -14.16 -11.90
N GLY A 248 -5.15 -13.10 -11.11
CA GLY A 248 -4.04 -12.26 -10.67
C GLY A 248 -3.22 -13.00 -9.63
N ARG A 249 -1.89 -12.86 -9.70
CA ARG A 249 -0.95 -13.45 -8.75
C ARG A 249 0.00 -12.37 -8.25
N LEU A 250 0.10 -12.28 -6.92
CA LEU A 250 1.06 -11.42 -6.23
C LEU A 250 1.90 -12.30 -5.31
N VAL A 251 3.21 -12.22 -5.42
CA VAL A 251 4.16 -12.85 -4.51
C VAL A 251 4.87 -11.76 -3.74
N ILE A 252 4.99 -11.92 -2.43
CA ILE A 252 5.67 -11.00 -1.53
C ILE A 252 6.64 -11.80 -0.68
N TRP A 253 7.87 -11.33 -0.56
CA TRP A 253 8.86 -11.90 0.35
C TRP A 253 8.99 -10.98 1.54
N VAL A 254 8.60 -11.43 2.72
CA VAL A 254 8.54 -10.60 3.92
C VAL A 254 9.47 -11.09 5.01
N MET A 255 9.95 -10.15 5.81
CA MET A 255 10.81 -10.37 6.97
C MET A 255 10.34 -9.45 8.10
N SER A 256 10.51 -9.85 9.37
CA SER A 256 10.16 -8.95 10.48
C SER A 256 11.02 -7.69 10.45
N LEU A 257 10.49 -6.55 10.90
CA LEU A 257 11.27 -5.32 10.99
C LEU A 257 12.52 -5.50 11.87
N THR A 258 12.41 -6.27 12.96
CA THR A 258 13.51 -6.62 13.86
C THR A 258 14.62 -7.39 13.14
N ASP A 259 14.28 -8.40 12.33
CA ASP A 259 15.32 -9.16 11.65
C ASP A 259 15.93 -8.37 10.49
N VAL A 260 15.15 -7.50 9.83
CA VAL A 260 15.68 -6.55 8.84
C VAL A 260 16.67 -5.59 9.50
N SER A 261 16.32 -5.01 10.64
CA SER A 261 17.21 -4.08 11.35
C SER A 261 18.52 -4.75 11.78
N LEU A 262 18.45 -5.98 12.29
CA LEU A 262 19.64 -6.77 12.64
C LEU A 262 20.47 -7.14 11.42
N ALA A 263 19.83 -7.56 10.31
CA ALA A 263 20.53 -7.90 9.07
C ALA A 263 21.22 -6.68 8.44
N LEU A 264 20.60 -5.49 8.55
CA LEU A 264 21.18 -4.22 8.12
C LEU A 264 22.17 -3.64 9.12
N GLY A 265 22.19 -4.09 10.38
CA GLY A 265 23.06 -3.56 11.42
C GLY A 265 22.94 -2.04 11.62
N ASP A 266 21.73 -1.50 11.44
CA ASP A 266 21.40 -0.09 11.67
C ASP A 266 20.89 0.07 13.10
N GLU A 267 21.61 0.82 13.94
CA GLU A 267 21.29 0.98 15.36
C GLU A 267 20.00 1.78 15.59
N ARG A 268 19.73 2.81 14.79
CA ARG A 268 18.48 3.59 14.89
C ARG A 268 17.29 2.71 14.52
N LEU A 269 17.41 1.96 13.44
CA LEU A 269 16.37 1.03 13.02
C LEU A 269 16.18 -0.10 14.04
N CYS A 270 17.25 -0.60 14.65
CA CYS A 270 17.16 -1.59 15.73
C CYS A 270 16.44 -1.04 16.96
N ALA A 271 16.67 0.22 17.33
CA ALA A 271 15.96 0.86 18.44
C ALA A 271 14.46 0.91 18.17
N GLU A 272 14.05 1.36 16.97
CA GLU A 272 12.65 1.40 16.59
C GLU A 272 12.04 -0.01 16.48
N ALA A 273 12.79 -0.98 15.94
CA ALA A 273 12.29 -2.35 15.76
C ALA A 273 12.09 -3.12 17.07
N ARG A 274 12.80 -2.78 18.15
CA ARG A 274 12.64 -3.42 19.48
C ARG A 274 11.30 -3.12 20.13
N VAL A 275 10.77 -1.93 19.86
CA VAL A 275 9.51 -1.42 20.42
C VAL A 275 8.39 -1.41 19.39
N ALA A 276 8.66 -1.72 18.12
CA ALA A 276 7.65 -1.91 17.09
C ALA A 276 6.73 -3.09 17.44
N LYS A 277 5.48 -3.01 16.98
CA LYS A 277 4.55 -4.13 17.11
C LYS A 277 5.04 -5.36 16.34
N ASP A 278 4.64 -6.52 16.83
CA ASP A 278 5.03 -7.82 16.28
C ASP A 278 4.54 -8.05 14.85
N TRP A 279 3.45 -7.38 14.44
CA TRP A 279 2.91 -7.42 13.09
C TRP A 279 3.67 -6.54 12.08
N CYS A 280 4.69 -5.78 12.50
CA CYS A 280 5.53 -4.99 11.61
C CYS A 280 6.45 -5.89 10.77
N VAL A 281 6.03 -6.17 9.55
CA VAL A 281 6.80 -6.89 8.54
C VAL A 281 7.22 -5.94 7.41
N VAL A 282 8.41 -6.18 6.86
CA VAL A 282 8.98 -5.44 5.75
C VAL A 282 9.02 -6.36 4.53
N PRO A 283 8.31 -6.02 3.43
CA PRO A 283 8.54 -6.66 2.15
C PRO A 283 9.98 -6.40 1.68
N LEU A 284 10.75 -7.45 1.44
CA LEU A 284 12.07 -7.36 0.80
C LEU A 284 11.95 -7.33 -0.71
N ALA A 285 10.91 -7.95 -1.25
CA ALA A 285 10.60 -7.95 -2.66
C ALA A 285 9.13 -8.27 -2.89
N PHE A 286 8.63 -7.93 -4.08
CA PHE A 286 7.34 -8.37 -4.56
C PHE A 286 7.39 -8.67 -6.06
N ASP A 287 6.50 -9.53 -6.53
CA ASP A 287 6.33 -9.88 -7.94
C ASP A 287 4.84 -9.96 -8.26
N TYR A 288 4.37 -9.08 -9.14
CA TYR A 288 2.98 -8.95 -9.54
C TYR A 288 2.81 -9.32 -11.00
N ASP A 289 2.09 -10.41 -11.26
CA ASP A 289 1.87 -10.91 -12.62
C ASP A 289 0.96 -9.96 -13.41
N LEU A 290 1.41 -9.61 -14.62
CA LEU A 290 0.62 -8.89 -15.61
C LEU A 290 0.10 -9.86 -16.68
N ALA A 291 -0.74 -9.36 -17.58
CA ALA A 291 -1.17 -10.14 -18.75
C ALA A 291 0.03 -10.62 -19.58
N VAL A 292 1.03 -9.74 -19.74
CA VAL A 292 2.33 -10.02 -20.34
C VAL A 292 3.41 -9.54 -19.38
N GLY A 293 4.28 -10.45 -18.94
CA GLY A 293 5.35 -10.14 -17.99
C GLY A 293 4.88 -9.98 -16.54
N SER A 294 5.70 -9.33 -15.72
CA SER A 294 5.41 -9.02 -14.32
C SER A 294 6.08 -7.72 -13.86
N LEU A 295 5.55 -7.10 -12.80
CA LEU A 295 6.21 -6.01 -12.08
C LEU A 295 6.92 -6.59 -10.88
N TYR A 296 8.24 -6.44 -10.84
CA TYR A 296 9.07 -6.88 -9.74
C TYR A 296 9.61 -5.69 -8.97
N GLY A 297 9.30 -5.62 -7.68
CA GLY A 297 9.90 -4.67 -6.75
C GLY A 297 10.97 -5.34 -5.91
N SER A 298 12.11 -4.67 -5.72
CA SER A 298 13.12 -5.06 -4.74
C SER A 298 13.43 -3.92 -3.79
N LEU A 299 13.55 -4.27 -2.51
CA LEU A 299 13.98 -3.36 -1.46
C LEU A 299 15.34 -2.76 -1.78
N THR A 300 15.43 -1.44 -1.73
CA THR A 300 16.68 -0.68 -1.90
C THR A 300 17.11 0.04 -0.64
N ASP A 301 16.16 0.40 0.24
CA ASP A 301 16.46 1.15 1.47
C ASP A 301 15.41 0.90 2.55
N VAL A 302 15.85 0.88 3.81
CA VAL A 302 15.00 0.91 5.01
C VAL A 302 15.70 1.77 6.04
N ARG A 303 15.03 2.82 6.51
CA ARG A 303 15.63 3.73 7.50
C ARG A 303 14.58 4.44 8.35
N VAL A 304 15.03 4.88 9.52
CA VAL A 304 14.26 5.77 10.38
C VAL A 304 14.34 7.20 9.84
N MET A 305 13.21 7.89 9.80
CA MET A 305 13.10 9.30 9.43
C MET A 305 12.89 10.17 10.66
N ASP A 306 13.27 11.44 10.58
CA ASP A 306 13.02 12.40 11.65
C ASP A 306 11.58 12.94 11.63
N GLU A 307 11.00 13.10 10.43
CA GLU A 307 9.63 13.59 10.21
C GLU A 307 8.93 12.79 9.11
N LEU A 308 7.60 12.87 9.07
CA LEU A 308 6.83 12.34 7.94
C LEU A 308 7.15 13.14 6.66
N PRO A 309 7.19 12.50 5.47
CA PRO A 309 7.38 13.21 4.21
C PRO A 309 6.34 14.32 4.04
N ARG A 310 6.80 15.56 3.82
CA ARG A 310 5.90 16.65 3.42
C ARG A 310 5.30 16.32 2.06
N THR A 311 3.99 16.54 1.93
CA THR A 311 3.30 16.44 0.64
C THR A 311 3.92 17.48 -0.30
N ARG A 312 4.60 17.01 -1.35
CA ARG A 312 5.02 17.85 -2.47
C ARG A 312 3.96 17.79 -3.56
#